data_AF-A0A3M7SPS5-F1
#
_entry.id   AF-A0A3M7SPS5-F1
#
_cell.length_a   1.000
_cell.length_b   1.000
_cell.length_c   1.000
_cell.angle_alpha   90.00
_cell.angle_beta   90.00
_cell.angle_gamma   90.00
#
_symmetry.space_group_name_H-M   'P 1'
#
loop_
_entity.id
_entity.type
_entity.pdbx_description
1 polymer ?
#
loop_
_entity_poly.entity_id
_entity_poly.type
_entity_poly.pdbx_seq_one_letter_code
_entity_poly.pdbx_strand_id
1 'polypeptide(L)'
;MQNFEFQIVHLSMDTNITTVITTLLTTTQVPESVPGYVGFLCLTISVLFFGSNYLPVKQFQTGDGMFFQLVLTLAIWTVGFVVHAIRGFPKFYALPMLGGFLWSTGNLNTVPIIKMIGIGMGTLFWNTILLIVGWAVARFGLLGVKPEVPSNEILNYVGVAFAVISGIFYLFVQTESSEPEERQHLINAPIAEITTETEIAAILTTADEDIQSGTFFDQLNTSSKKILGISMAIFSGFLYGFTFTPALYVQDNYQNASQNGLDYVFSLYTGIFMSSIVYFTLYCIVKKNKPQVFPRVILPALISGWMWGIANSSFFLASNSLTQAITFPIVSSGPSAISALWGIFLFKEIKGRQNFMVLACGFTFAVIGSVLCGISK
;
A
#
# COMPACT_ATOMS: atom_id res chain seq x y z
N MET A 1 -5.65 14.40 67.54
CA MET A 1 -6.07 14.09 66.15
C MET A 1 -4.91 14.43 65.23
N GLN A 2 -4.57 13.50 64.32
CA GLN A 2 -3.58 13.59 63.23
C GLN A 2 -2.11 13.66 63.69
N ASN A 3 -1.37 12.54 63.66
CA ASN A 3 -0.81 11.78 62.54
C ASN A 3 0.60 12.27 62.17
N PHE A 4 1.56 11.37 62.43
CA PHE A 4 2.91 11.34 61.90
C PHE A 4 2.89 11.43 60.36
N GLU A 5 3.55 12.43 59.78
CA GLU A 5 3.97 12.38 58.38
C GLU A 5 5.43 11.91 58.30
N PHE A 6 5.58 10.71 57.76
CA PHE A 6 6.84 10.15 57.28
C PHE A 6 7.16 10.80 55.91
N GLN A 7 8.41 11.23 55.73
CA GLN A 7 8.98 11.58 54.44
C GLN A 7 8.70 10.47 53.41
N ILE A 8 8.02 10.81 52.31
CA ILE A 8 8.16 10.11 51.04
C ILE A 8 8.84 11.08 50.09
N VAL A 9 10.12 10.78 49.82
CA VAL A 9 10.88 11.30 48.69
C VAL A 9 10.14 10.87 47.42
N HIS A 10 9.31 11.75 46.85
CA HIS A 10 8.85 11.58 45.48
C HIS A 10 9.98 12.01 44.54
N LEU A 11 10.69 11.02 44.03
CA LEU A 11 11.65 11.12 42.93
C LEU A 11 11.05 11.94 41.78
N SER A 12 11.76 12.99 41.37
CA SER A 12 11.51 13.78 40.16
C SER A 12 11.91 12.99 38.89
N MET A 13 11.18 11.92 38.58
CA MET A 13 11.40 11.15 37.34
C MET A 13 10.47 11.57 36.19
N ASP A 14 9.32 12.18 36.47
CA ASP A 14 8.35 12.56 35.42
C ASP A 14 8.74 13.81 34.64
N THR A 15 9.41 14.78 35.28
CA THR A 15 9.76 16.06 34.64
C THR A 15 10.78 15.86 33.52
N ASN A 16 11.72 14.92 33.66
CA ASN A 16 12.72 14.68 32.63
C ASN A 16 12.16 13.95 31.41
N ILE A 17 11.19 13.03 31.56
CA ILE A 17 10.60 12.36 30.40
C ILE A 17 9.69 13.33 29.64
N THR A 18 8.85 14.11 30.34
CA THR A 18 8.00 15.10 29.68
C THR A 18 8.84 16.21 29.03
N THR A 19 9.91 16.67 29.69
CA THR A 19 10.84 17.65 29.11
C THR A 19 11.67 17.05 27.99
N VAL A 20 12.12 15.79 28.04
CA VAL A 20 12.84 15.13 26.94
C VAL A 20 11.91 14.89 25.75
N ILE A 21 10.67 14.46 25.97
CA ILE A 21 9.65 14.33 24.92
C ILE A 21 9.33 15.70 24.32
N THR A 22 9.12 16.72 25.16
CA THR A 22 8.83 18.10 24.69
C THR A 22 10.04 18.67 23.95
N THR A 23 11.27 18.43 24.43
CA THR A 23 12.52 18.88 23.78
C THR A 23 12.72 18.18 22.44
N LEU A 24 12.54 16.86 22.38
CA LEU A 24 12.57 16.07 21.14
C LEU A 24 11.51 16.58 20.14
N LEU A 25 10.28 16.85 20.60
CA LEU A 25 9.18 17.38 19.78
C LEU A 25 9.42 18.83 19.31
N THR A 26 10.06 19.68 20.11
CA THR A 26 10.40 21.07 19.69
C THR A 26 11.57 21.15 18.72
N THR A 27 12.49 20.17 18.71
CA THR A 27 13.65 20.18 17.79
C THR A 27 13.39 19.58 16.41
N THR A 28 12.22 18.99 16.16
CA THR A 28 11.89 18.33 14.88
C THR A 28 10.85 19.09 14.04
N GLN A 29 10.88 20.42 14.07
CA GLN A 29 10.24 21.20 13.01
C GLN A 29 10.98 20.92 11.70
N VAL A 30 10.55 19.88 10.97
CA VAL A 30 11.04 19.59 9.62
C VAL A 30 10.89 20.89 8.80
N PRO A 31 11.97 21.41 8.19
CA PRO A 31 11.93 22.66 7.44
C PRO A 31 10.78 22.66 6.43
N GLU A 32 10.06 23.79 6.30
CA GLU A 32 8.97 23.94 5.32
C GLU A 32 9.41 23.63 3.89
N SER A 33 10.69 23.86 3.56
CA SER A 33 11.31 23.45 2.31
C SER A 33 12.45 22.46 2.56
N VAL A 34 12.21 21.19 2.27
CA VAL A 34 13.22 20.14 2.34
C VAL A 34 14.08 20.18 1.07
N PRO A 35 15.43 20.15 1.15
CA PRO A 35 16.30 20.22 -0.02
C PRO A 35 15.99 19.13 -1.06
N GLY A 36 16.15 19.44 -2.35
CA GLY A 36 15.79 18.51 -3.44
C GLY A 36 16.43 17.12 -3.34
N TYR A 37 17.68 17.02 -2.86
CA TYR A 37 18.35 15.72 -2.65
C TYR A 37 17.68 14.87 -1.56
N VAL A 38 17.13 15.50 -0.52
CA VAL A 38 16.35 14.81 0.52
C VAL A 38 15.01 14.34 -0.05
N GLY A 39 14.40 15.12 -0.95
CA GLY A 39 13.23 14.71 -1.72
C GLY A 39 13.48 13.42 -2.51
N PHE A 40 14.61 13.32 -3.21
CA PHE A 40 14.99 12.10 -3.94
C PHE A 40 15.26 10.92 -2.99
N LEU A 41 15.91 11.15 -1.85
CA LEU A 41 16.12 10.10 -0.85
C LEU A 41 14.79 9.55 -0.31
N CYS A 42 13.84 10.44 0.01
CA CYS A 42 12.50 10.05 0.46
C CYS A 42 11.74 9.29 -0.61
N LEU A 43 11.91 9.68 -1.88
CA LEU A 43 11.33 8.99 -3.01
C LEU A 43 11.90 7.57 -3.17
N THR A 44 13.21 7.39 -2.99
CA THR A 44 13.84 6.07 -3.00
C THR A 44 13.32 5.19 -1.87
N ILE A 45 13.21 5.72 -0.64
CA ILE A 45 12.62 5.00 0.51
C ILE A 45 11.19 4.57 0.19
N SER A 46 10.39 5.48 -0.38
CA SER A 46 9.01 5.21 -0.77
C SER A 46 8.92 4.06 -1.79
N VAL A 47 9.72 4.11 -2.85
CA VAL A 47 9.77 3.08 -3.89
C VAL A 47 10.18 1.71 -3.32
N LEU A 48 11.21 1.68 -2.47
CA LEU A 48 11.70 0.44 -1.86
C LEU A 48 10.63 -0.20 -0.98
N PHE A 49 9.99 0.58 -0.13
CA PHE A 49 9.00 0.05 0.81
C PHE A 49 7.69 -0.31 0.12
N PHE A 50 7.20 0.49 -0.84
CA PHE A 50 6.03 0.09 -1.64
C PHE A 50 6.29 -1.15 -2.49
N GLY A 51 7.49 -1.33 -3.06
CA GLY A 51 7.83 -2.53 -3.82
C GLY A 51 8.09 -3.76 -2.95
N SER A 52 8.24 -3.57 -1.64
CA SER A 52 8.54 -4.66 -0.69
C SER A 52 7.39 -4.91 0.28
N ASN A 53 6.32 -4.10 0.27
CA ASN A 53 5.29 -4.13 1.32
C ASN A 53 4.54 -5.47 1.38
N TYR A 54 4.34 -6.15 0.25
CA TYR A 54 3.68 -7.45 0.20
C TYR A 54 4.64 -8.63 0.41
N LEU A 55 5.94 -8.37 0.54
CA LEU A 55 6.95 -9.41 0.75
C LEU A 55 6.72 -10.22 2.04
N PRO A 56 6.48 -9.61 3.21
CA PRO A 56 6.30 -10.35 4.47
C PRO A 56 5.08 -11.26 4.45
N VAL A 57 4.04 -10.89 3.70
CA VAL A 57 2.73 -11.58 3.72
C VAL A 57 2.63 -12.67 2.66
N LYS A 58 3.52 -12.69 1.67
CA LYS A 58 3.45 -13.59 0.51
C LYS A 58 3.40 -15.07 0.89
N GLN A 59 4.08 -15.46 1.98
CA GLN A 59 4.17 -16.85 2.43
C GLN A 59 3.05 -17.27 3.40
N PHE A 60 2.16 -16.35 3.77
CA PHE A 60 1.12 -16.59 4.78
C PHE A 60 -0.26 -16.59 4.15
N GLN A 61 -1.13 -17.48 4.61
CA GLN A 61 -2.52 -17.49 4.20
C GLN A 61 -3.25 -16.26 4.76
N THR A 62 -3.82 -15.45 3.87
CA THR A 62 -4.58 -14.24 4.20
C THR A 62 -6.10 -14.46 4.15
N GLY A 63 -6.56 -15.67 3.78
CA GLY A 63 -7.98 -16.01 3.68
C GLY A 63 -8.74 -15.18 2.65
N ASP A 64 -9.83 -14.54 3.10
CA ASP A 64 -10.62 -13.59 2.31
C ASP A 64 -10.09 -12.14 2.37
N GLY A 65 -9.02 -11.89 3.14
CA GLY A 65 -8.36 -10.59 3.23
C GLY A 65 -8.96 -9.61 4.23
N MET A 66 -10.14 -9.87 4.80
CA MET A 66 -10.83 -8.91 5.66
C MET A 66 -10.09 -8.67 6.98
N PHE A 67 -9.68 -9.76 7.64
CA PHE A 67 -8.87 -9.68 8.86
C PHE A 67 -7.48 -9.10 8.58
N PHE A 68 -6.87 -9.51 7.46
CA PHE A 68 -5.57 -8.98 7.02
C PHE A 68 -5.61 -7.46 6.85
N GLN A 69 -6.63 -6.92 6.18
CA GLN A 69 -6.80 -5.47 6.01
C GLN A 69 -6.95 -4.74 7.34
N LEU A 70 -7.68 -5.29 8.31
CA LEU A 70 -7.80 -4.65 9.63
C LEU A 70 -6.45 -4.51 10.33
N VAL A 71 -5.64 -5.57 10.35
CA VAL A 71 -4.31 -5.55 10.99
C VAL A 71 -3.34 -4.64 10.22
N LEU A 72 -3.37 -4.69 8.89
CA LEU A 72 -2.58 -3.82 8.02
C LEU A 72 -2.87 -2.33 8.29
N THR A 73 -4.15 -1.96 8.33
CA THR A 73 -4.59 -0.56 8.52
C THR A 73 -4.36 -0.05 9.92
N LEU A 74 -4.41 -0.90 10.94
CA LEU A 74 -3.96 -0.57 12.30
C LEU A 74 -2.49 -0.14 12.29
N ALA A 75 -1.62 -0.91 11.62
CA ALA A 75 -0.20 -0.58 11.52
C ALA A 75 0.03 0.74 10.77
N ILE A 76 -0.67 0.95 9.66
CA ILE A 76 -0.65 2.23 8.92
C ILE A 76 -1.01 3.38 9.85
N TRP A 77 -2.08 3.25 10.63
CA TRP A 77 -2.51 4.29 11.58
C TRP A 77 -1.45 4.60 12.64
N THR A 78 -0.75 3.59 13.17
CA THR A 78 0.35 3.84 14.13
C THR A 78 1.48 4.67 13.53
N VAL A 79 1.83 4.47 12.25
CA VAL A 79 2.80 5.33 11.56
C VAL A 79 2.27 6.76 11.44
N GLY A 80 1.00 6.92 11.08
CA GLY A 80 0.36 8.24 11.00
C GLY A 80 0.38 8.99 12.31
N PHE A 81 0.12 8.29 13.42
CA PHE A 81 0.19 8.87 14.76
C PHE A 81 1.61 9.35 15.10
N VAL A 82 2.64 8.53 14.79
CA VAL A 82 4.05 8.92 14.98
C VAL A 82 4.40 10.14 14.13
N VAL A 83 4.00 10.17 12.85
CA VAL A 83 4.22 11.33 11.97
C VAL A 83 3.52 12.57 12.51
N HIS A 84 2.27 12.44 13.00
CA HIS A 84 1.52 13.53 13.61
C HIS A 84 2.22 14.10 14.84
N ALA A 85 2.75 13.23 15.71
CA ALA A 85 3.52 13.63 16.88
C ALA A 85 4.81 14.35 16.47
N ILE A 86 5.59 13.80 15.53
CA ILE A 86 6.84 14.43 15.02
C ILE A 86 6.57 15.83 14.44
N ARG A 87 5.42 16.02 13.78
CA ARG A 87 4.98 17.31 13.22
C ARG A 87 4.44 18.30 14.26
N GLY A 88 4.38 17.92 15.54
CA GLY A 88 3.89 18.77 16.61
C GLY A 88 2.37 18.90 16.67
N PHE A 89 1.64 17.82 16.34
CA PHE A 89 0.17 17.77 16.33
C PHE A 89 -0.47 18.89 15.50
N PRO A 90 -0.20 18.93 14.18
CA PRO A 90 -0.81 19.92 13.29
C PRO A 90 -2.34 19.83 13.29
N LYS A 91 -3.02 20.87 12.80
CA LYS A 91 -4.48 20.91 12.77
C LYS A 91 -5.05 19.71 12.01
N PHE A 92 -5.92 18.96 12.68
CA PHE A 92 -6.64 17.84 12.07
C PHE A 92 -7.74 18.34 11.13
N TYR A 93 -7.75 17.83 9.90
CA TYR A 93 -8.80 18.12 8.92
C TYR A 93 -9.55 16.83 8.59
N ALA A 94 -10.86 16.82 8.80
CA ALA A 94 -11.66 15.62 8.57
C ALA A 94 -11.78 15.24 7.09
N LEU A 95 -11.70 16.21 6.16
CA LEU A 95 -11.88 15.96 4.73
C LEU A 95 -10.87 14.94 4.15
N PRO A 96 -9.55 14.99 4.47
CA PRO A 96 -8.60 13.93 4.13
C PRO A 96 -9.00 12.50 4.56
N MET A 97 -9.84 12.33 5.58
CA MET A 97 -10.34 11.00 5.97
C MET A 97 -11.15 10.35 4.84
N LEU A 98 -11.82 11.14 3.99
CA LEU A 98 -12.52 10.63 2.81
C LEU A 98 -11.54 9.96 1.83
N GLY A 99 -10.33 10.50 1.69
CA GLY A 99 -9.27 9.88 0.91
C GLY A 99 -8.90 8.50 1.44
N GLY A 100 -8.84 8.38 2.78
CA GLY A 100 -8.54 7.12 3.45
C GLY A 100 -9.67 6.10 3.30
N PHE A 101 -10.92 6.56 3.31
CA PHE A 101 -12.08 5.73 2.98
C PHE A 101 -12.01 5.18 1.55
N LEU A 102 -11.70 6.03 0.56
CA LEU A 102 -11.55 5.59 -0.84
C LEU A 102 -10.46 4.54 -0.97
N TRP A 103 -9.29 4.77 -0.36
CA TRP A 103 -8.21 3.79 -0.35
C TRP A 103 -8.63 2.47 0.30
N SER A 104 -9.23 2.53 1.49
CA SER A 104 -9.66 1.34 2.22
C SER A 104 -10.74 0.56 1.46
N THR A 105 -11.61 1.26 0.72
CA THR A 105 -12.64 0.62 -0.13
C THR A 105 -11.98 -0.11 -1.30
N GLY A 106 -11.03 0.52 -1.99
CA GLY A 106 -10.28 -0.11 -3.07
C GLY A 106 -9.51 -1.34 -2.58
N ASN A 107 -8.92 -1.25 -1.37
CA ASN A 107 -8.08 -2.30 -0.82
C ASN A 107 -8.84 -3.59 -0.43
N LEU A 108 -10.16 -3.50 -0.18
CA LEU A 108 -10.99 -4.69 0.05
C LEU A 108 -10.98 -5.64 -1.16
N ASN A 109 -10.84 -5.07 -2.36
CA ASN A 109 -10.88 -5.85 -3.60
C ASN A 109 -9.54 -6.50 -3.92
N THR A 110 -8.43 -6.12 -3.26
CA THR A 110 -7.08 -6.59 -3.59
C THR A 110 -6.97 -8.12 -3.53
N VAL A 111 -7.41 -8.74 -2.44
CA VAL A 111 -7.36 -10.21 -2.30
C VAL A 111 -8.27 -10.92 -3.32
N PRO A 112 -9.54 -10.55 -3.49
CA PRO A 112 -10.39 -11.07 -4.57
C PRO A 112 -9.81 -10.92 -5.98
N ILE A 113 -9.23 -9.76 -6.31
CA ILE A 113 -8.61 -9.50 -7.62
C ILE A 113 -7.45 -10.48 -7.85
N ILE A 114 -6.56 -10.61 -6.86
CA ILE A 114 -5.40 -11.51 -6.95
C ILE A 114 -5.86 -12.97 -7.11
N LYS A 115 -6.91 -13.40 -6.40
CA LYS A 115 -7.48 -14.75 -6.56
C LYS A 115 -8.10 -14.99 -7.95
N MET A 116 -8.73 -13.97 -8.56
CA MET A 116 -9.44 -14.14 -9.84
C MET A 116 -8.56 -13.99 -11.08
N ILE A 117 -7.62 -13.04 -11.08
CA ILE A 117 -6.80 -12.71 -12.26
C ILE A 117 -5.29 -12.74 -11.98
N GLY A 118 -4.88 -13.09 -10.76
CA GLY A 118 -3.48 -13.11 -10.38
C GLY A 118 -2.92 -11.72 -10.07
N ILE A 119 -1.79 -11.71 -9.36
CA ILE A 119 -1.12 -10.48 -8.91
C ILE A 119 -0.62 -9.62 -10.08
N GLY A 120 -0.11 -10.22 -11.16
CA GLY A 120 0.42 -9.50 -12.31
C GLY A 120 -0.66 -8.72 -13.08
N MET A 121 -1.76 -9.37 -13.47
CA MET A 121 -2.86 -8.68 -14.18
C MET A 121 -3.57 -7.69 -13.26
N GLY A 122 -3.81 -8.05 -12.00
CA GLY A 122 -4.40 -7.14 -11.02
C GLY A 122 -3.60 -5.85 -10.90
N THR A 123 -2.31 -5.98 -10.55
CA THR A 123 -1.39 -4.85 -10.36
C THR A 123 -1.35 -3.92 -11.56
N LEU A 124 -1.30 -4.47 -12.78
CA LEU A 124 -1.35 -3.64 -13.97
C LEU A 124 -2.61 -2.76 -14.00
N PHE A 125 -3.79 -3.39 -13.95
CA PHE A 125 -5.03 -2.67 -14.20
C PHE A 125 -5.26 -1.59 -13.15
N TRP A 126 -5.10 -1.91 -11.86
CA TRP A 126 -5.33 -0.90 -10.83
C TRP A 126 -4.25 0.19 -10.84
N ASN A 127 -2.96 -0.14 -11.08
CA ASN A 127 -1.89 0.88 -11.10
C ASN A 127 -2.01 1.80 -12.32
N THR A 128 -2.43 1.26 -13.47
CA THR A 128 -2.65 2.06 -14.68
C THR A 128 -3.77 3.07 -14.46
N ILE A 129 -4.90 2.63 -13.91
CA ILE A 129 -6.02 3.52 -13.62
C ILE A 129 -5.65 4.52 -12.50
N LEU A 130 -4.96 4.08 -11.45
CA LEU A 130 -4.42 4.94 -10.39
C LEU A 130 -3.54 6.05 -10.98
N LEU A 131 -2.59 5.70 -11.85
CA LEU A 131 -1.71 6.66 -12.52
C LEU A 131 -2.52 7.68 -13.32
N ILE A 132 -3.41 7.21 -14.20
CA ILE A 132 -4.20 8.08 -15.10
C ILE A 132 -5.09 9.02 -14.28
N VAL A 133 -5.80 8.50 -13.28
CA VAL A 133 -6.71 9.30 -12.45
C VAL A 133 -5.94 10.28 -11.58
N GLY A 134 -4.89 9.83 -10.90
CA GLY A 134 -4.05 10.71 -10.05
C GLY A 134 -3.41 11.84 -10.87
N TRP A 135 -2.88 11.51 -12.05
CA TRP A 135 -2.36 12.51 -12.99
C TRP A 135 -3.46 13.46 -13.49
N ALA A 136 -4.64 12.95 -13.85
CA ALA A 136 -5.75 13.77 -14.34
C ALA A 136 -6.26 14.74 -13.26
N VAL A 137 -6.33 14.31 -11.99
CA VAL A 137 -6.68 15.17 -10.85
C VAL A 137 -5.70 16.34 -10.76
N ALA A 138 -4.39 16.06 -10.79
CA ALA A 138 -3.37 17.10 -10.70
C ALA A 138 -3.36 18.03 -11.94
N ARG A 139 -3.43 17.45 -13.14
CA ARG A 139 -3.34 18.21 -14.41
C ARG A 139 -4.54 19.09 -14.69
N PHE A 140 -5.76 18.59 -14.42
CA PHE A 140 -7.01 19.27 -14.76
C PHE A 140 -7.70 19.91 -13.55
N GLY A 141 -7.17 19.72 -12.34
CA GLY A 141 -7.79 20.25 -11.12
C GLY A 141 -9.15 19.61 -10.81
N LEU A 142 -9.29 18.31 -11.06
CA LEU A 142 -10.56 17.62 -10.82
C LEU A 142 -10.96 17.73 -9.34
N LEU A 143 -12.26 17.89 -9.10
CA LEU A 143 -12.84 18.09 -7.76
C LEU A 143 -12.36 19.37 -7.04
N GLY A 144 -11.94 20.40 -7.78
CA GLY A 144 -11.61 21.72 -7.23
C GLY A 144 -10.19 21.83 -6.66
N VAL A 145 -9.32 20.88 -7.00
CA VAL A 145 -7.87 21.01 -6.80
C VAL A 145 -7.33 22.04 -7.78
N LYS A 146 -6.29 22.78 -7.40
CA LYS A 146 -5.65 23.75 -8.29
C LYS A 146 -4.91 23.01 -9.41
N PRO A 147 -5.19 23.31 -10.70
CA PRO A 147 -4.50 22.64 -11.80
C PRO A 147 -2.99 22.92 -11.81
N GLU A 148 -2.19 21.86 -11.87
CA GLU A 148 -0.75 21.92 -12.14
C GLU A 148 -0.51 21.77 -13.64
N VAL A 149 -0.31 22.90 -14.34
CA VAL A 149 0.02 22.90 -15.77
C VAL A 149 1.55 22.89 -15.95
N PRO A 150 2.12 21.85 -16.58
CA PRO A 150 3.57 21.79 -16.85
C PRO A 150 3.99 22.80 -17.93
N SER A 151 5.25 23.27 -17.90
CA SER A 151 5.77 24.19 -18.93
C SER A 151 5.76 23.58 -20.34
N ASN A 152 5.92 22.26 -20.46
CA ASN A 152 5.82 21.53 -21.73
C ASN A 152 4.79 20.39 -21.65
N GLU A 153 3.57 20.68 -22.11
CA GLU A 153 2.44 19.74 -22.06
C GLU A 153 2.68 18.46 -22.88
N ILE A 154 3.26 18.60 -24.08
CA ILE A 154 3.49 17.45 -24.97
C ILE A 154 4.47 16.49 -24.30
N LEU A 155 5.54 17.01 -23.71
CA LEU A 155 6.54 16.19 -23.04
C LEU A 155 5.95 15.46 -21.83
N ASN A 156 5.03 16.10 -21.09
CA ASN A 156 4.31 15.50 -19.98
C ASN A 156 3.40 14.34 -20.44
N TYR A 157 2.59 14.55 -21.48
CA TYR A 157 1.72 13.50 -22.03
C TYR A 157 2.52 12.29 -22.55
N VAL A 158 3.65 12.53 -23.21
CA VAL A 158 4.55 11.46 -23.67
C VAL A 158 5.13 10.70 -22.47
N GLY A 159 5.54 11.41 -21.40
CA GLY A 159 6.04 10.78 -20.18
C GLY A 159 5.00 9.85 -19.51
N VAL A 160 3.74 10.30 -19.42
CA VAL A 160 2.63 9.49 -18.91
C VAL A 160 2.37 8.28 -19.81
N ALA A 161 2.39 8.45 -21.14
CA ALA A 161 2.23 7.33 -22.07
C ALA A 161 3.31 6.26 -21.89
N PHE A 162 4.58 6.67 -21.68
CA PHE A 162 5.68 5.76 -21.40
C PHE A 162 5.51 5.02 -20.06
N ALA A 163 4.99 5.68 -19.03
CA ALA A 163 4.67 5.04 -17.76
C ALA A 163 3.57 3.96 -17.89
N VAL A 164 2.53 4.23 -18.69
CA VAL A 164 1.49 3.23 -19.00
C VAL A 164 2.06 2.05 -19.79
N ILE A 165 2.91 2.32 -20.79
CA ILE A 165 3.57 1.27 -21.59
C ILE A 165 4.47 0.39 -20.72
N SER A 166 5.19 0.99 -19.76
CA SER A 166 6.01 0.24 -18.80
C SER A 166 5.17 -0.80 -18.04
N GLY A 167 3.98 -0.43 -17.58
CA GLY A 167 3.02 -1.34 -16.95
C GLY A 167 2.72 -2.56 -17.84
N ILE A 168 2.46 -2.34 -19.12
CA ILE A 168 2.13 -3.40 -20.08
C ILE A 168 3.27 -4.42 -20.21
N PHE A 169 4.54 -3.97 -20.22
CA PHE A 169 5.68 -4.88 -20.24
C PHE A 169 5.70 -5.81 -19.01
N TYR A 170 5.33 -5.32 -17.83
CA TYR A 170 5.28 -6.15 -16.62
C TYR A 170 4.25 -7.31 -16.70
N LEU A 171 3.23 -7.24 -17.58
CA LEU A 171 2.34 -8.39 -17.81
C LEU A 171 3.02 -9.57 -18.49
N PHE A 172 3.97 -9.28 -19.36
CA PHE A 172 4.64 -10.32 -20.16
C PHE A 172 5.75 -11.03 -19.38
N VAL A 173 6.01 -10.59 -18.15
CA VAL A 173 6.93 -11.26 -17.23
C VAL A 173 6.21 -12.48 -16.68
N GLN A 174 6.59 -13.66 -17.18
CA GLN A 174 6.10 -14.90 -16.62
C GLN A 174 6.74 -15.10 -15.25
N THR A 175 5.89 -15.25 -14.24
CA THR A 175 6.29 -15.73 -12.92
C THR A 175 5.93 -17.20 -12.86
N GLU A 176 6.89 -18.07 -12.54
CA GLU A 176 6.55 -19.43 -12.15
C GLU A 176 5.67 -19.31 -10.90
N SER A 177 4.45 -19.84 -10.97
CA SER A 177 3.52 -19.80 -9.84
C SER A 177 4.18 -20.49 -8.66
N SER A 178 4.58 -19.71 -7.66
CA SER A 178 4.99 -20.19 -6.35
C SER A 178 3.76 -20.69 -5.59
N GLU A 179 3.11 -21.73 -6.10
CA GLU A 179 2.59 -22.72 -5.17
C GLU A 179 3.83 -23.42 -4.59
N PRO A 180 3.89 -23.68 -3.27
CA PRO A 180 5.01 -24.41 -2.72
C PRO A 180 5.14 -25.71 -3.51
N GLU A 181 6.28 -25.97 -4.15
CA GLU A 181 6.51 -27.24 -4.88
C GLU A 181 6.22 -28.45 -3.98
N GLU A 182 6.39 -28.32 -2.66
CA GLU A 182 5.93 -29.28 -1.64
C GLU A 182 4.43 -29.57 -1.68
N ARG A 183 3.56 -28.56 -1.84
CA ARG A 183 2.10 -28.72 -1.83
C ARG A 183 1.62 -29.44 -3.10
N GLN A 184 2.23 -29.16 -4.25
CA GLN A 184 1.91 -29.82 -5.52
C GLN A 184 2.49 -31.23 -5.60
N HIS A 185 3.63 -31.50 -4.96
CA HIS A 185 4.17 -32.86 -4.82
C HIS A 185 3.32 -33.72 -3.88
N LEU A 186 2.79 -33.17 -2.79
CA LEU A 186 1.90 -33.88 -1.87
C LEU A 186 0.52 -34.19 -2.50
N ILE A 187 0.03 -33.32 -3.38
CA ILE A 187 -1.25 -33.51 -4.10
C ILE A 187 -1.10 -34.50 -5.26
N ASN A 188 0.06 -34.56 -5.92
CA ASN A 188 0.32 -35.42 -7.08
C ASN A 188 1.15 -36.68 -6.77
N ALA A 189 1.56 -36.89 -5.51
CA ALA A 189 2.22 -38.11 -5.10
C ALA A 189 1.24 -39.30 -5.27
N PRO A 190 1.68 -40.43 -5.83
CA PRO A 190 0.88 -41.65 -5.82
C PRO A 190 0.50 -41.96 -4.37
N ILE A 191 -0.79 -42.23 -4.10
CA ILE A 191 -1.32 -42.58 -2.77
C ILE A 191 -0.53 -43.73 -2.11
N ALA A 192 0.21 -44.51 -2.90
CA ALA A 192 1.10 -45.58 -2.45
C ALA A 192 2.35 -45.13 -1.66
N GLU A 193 2.73 -43.84 -1.67
CA GLU A 193 3.92 -43.33 -0.94
C GLU A 193 3.63 -42.70 0.43
N ILE A 194 2.35 -42.49 0.79
CA ILE A 194 1.95 -41.86 2.05
C ILE A 194 1.83 -42.94 3.14
N THR A 195 2.85 -43.09 3.99
CA THR A 195 2.94 -44.22 4.94
C THR A 195 2.56 -43.87 6.39
N THR A 196 2.24 -42.62 6.71
CA THR A 196 1.87 -42.25 8.09
C THR A 196 0.44 -41.69 8.21
N GLU A 197 -0.34 -42.23 9.15
CA GLU A 197 -1.72 -41.78 9.46
C GLU A 197 -1.79 -40.28 9.83
N THR A 198 -0.69 -39.71 10.34
CA THR A 198 -0.56 -38.29 10.69
C THR A 198 -0.51 -37.37 9.47
N GLU A 199 0.12 -37.80 8.37
CA GLU A 199 0.14 -37.05 7.10
C GLU A 199 -1.21 -37.09 6.39
N ILE A 200 -1.90 -38.24 6.42
CA ILE A 200 -3.25 -38.37 5.87
C ILE A 200 -4.23 -37.50 6.68
N ALA A 201 -4.14 -37.52 8.02
CA ALA A 201 -4.96 -36.65 8.87
C ALA A 201 -4.68 -35.17 8.61
N ALA A 202 -3.41 -34.76 8.44
CA ALA A 202 -3.02 -33.41 8.09
C ALA A 202 -3.60 -32.99 6.72
N ILE A 203 -3.46 -33.83 5.70
CA ILE A 203 -4.01 -33.61 4.34
C ILE A 203 -5.53 -33.49 4.40
N LEU A 204 -6.22 -34.36 5.14
CA LEU A 204 -7.68 -34.31 5.30
C LEU A 204 -8.14 -33.08 6.08
N THR A 205 -7.44 -32.65 7.14
CA THR A 205 -7.75 -31.37 7.81
C THR A 205 -7.49 -30.16 6.92
N THR A 206 -6.42 -30.15 6.11
CA THR A 206 -6.16 -29.05 5.17
C THR A 206 -7.13 -29.07 4.00
N ALA A 207 -7.56 -30.24 3.54
CA ALA A 207 -8.58 -30.38 2.50
C ALA A 207 -9.95 -29.97 3.02
N ASP A 208 -10.31 -30.29 4.28
CA ASP A 208 -11.54 -29.80 4.91
C ASP A 208 -11.51 -28.28 5.13
N GLU A 209 -10.35 -27.69 5.48
CA GLU A 209 -10.18 -26.23 5.57
C GLU A 209 -10.25 -25.53 4.19
N ASP A 210 -9.69 -26.12 3.13
CA ASP A 210 -9.78 -25.60 1.75
C ASP A 210 -11.19 -25.81 1.14
N ILE A 211 -11.90 -26.90 1.48
CA ILE A 211 -13.28 -27.19 1.02
C ILE A 211 -14.30 -26.29 1.75
N GLN A 212 -14.12 -26.01 3.05
CA GLN A 212 -15.00 -25.10 3.79
C GLN A 212 -14.75 -23.62 3.46
N SER A 213 -13.59 -23.28 2.89
CA SER A 213 -13.20 -21.91 2.56
C SER A 213 -13.41 -21.50 1.10
N GLY A 214 -14.15 -22.31 0.32
CA GLY A 214 -14.56 -21.96 -1.05
C GLY A 214 -15.24 -20.60 -1.08
N THR A 215 -14.47 -19.58 -1.45
CA THR A 215 -14.94 -18.20 -1.56
C THR A 215 -15.96 -18.14 -2.70
N PHE A 216 -16.93 -17.21 -2.66
CA PHE A 216 -17.89 -17.01 -3.77
C PHE A 216 -17.17 -16.93 -5.14
N PHE A 217 -15.98 -16.34 -5.16
CA PHE A 217 -15.14 -16.20 -6.34
C PHE A 217 -14.63 -17.53 -6.92
N ASP A 218 -14.53 -18.59 -6.11
CA ASP A 218 -14.02 -19.89 -6.52
C ASP A 218 -15.02 -20.66 -7.39
N GLN A 219 -16.32 -20.38 -7.21
CA GLN A 219 -17.44 -21.01 -7.91
C GLN A 219 -17.76 -20.40 -9.29
N LEU A 220 -17.14 -19.28 -9.65
CA LEU A 220 -17.36 -18.60 -10.93
C LEU A 220 -16.67 -19.33 -12.09
N ASN A 221 -17.22 -19.23 -13.30
CA ASN A 221 -16.53 -19.74 -14.50
C ASN A 221 -15.28 -18.87 -14.83
N THR A 222 -14.32 -19.42 -15.58
CA THR A 222 -13.04 -18.76 -15.88
C THR A 222 -13.20 -17.37 -16.54
N SER A 223 -14.14 -17.22 -17.47
CA SER A 223 -14.39 -15.95 -18.17
C SER A 223 -15.01 -14.90 -17.24
N SER A 224 -15.93 -15.30 -16.37
CA SER A 224 -16.59 -14.45 -15.37
C SER A 224 -15.62 -14.04 -14.27
N LYS A 225 -14.73 -14.94 -13.80
CA LYS A 225 -13.62 -14.57 -12.90
C LYS A 225 -12.74 -13.49 -13.53
N LYS A 226 -12.38 -13.67 -14.80
CA LYS A 226 -11.56 -12.70 -15.52
C LYS A 226 -12.22 -11.34 -15.66
N ILE A 227 -13.48 -11.30 -16.12
CA ILE A 227 -14.24 -10.05 -16.28
C ILE A 227 -14.41 -9.35 -14.92
N LEU A 228 -14.87 -10.08 -13.90
CA LEU A 228 -15.10 -9.52 -12.57
C LEU A 228 -13.81 -9.02 -11.93
N GLY A 229 -12.72 -9.78 -12.03
CA GLY A 229 -11.41 -9.37 -11.52
C GLY A 229 -10.87 -8.11 -12.18
N ILE A 230 -11.01 -7.98 -13.50
CA ILE A 230 -10.61 -6.76 -14.24
C ILE A 230 -11.50 -5.58 -13.83
N SER A 231 -12.82 -5.77 -13.74
CA SER A 231 -13.75 -4.72 -13.31
C SER A 231 -13.44 -4.22 -11.89
N MET A 232 -13.17 -5.14 -10.96
CA MET A 232 -12.77 -4.80 -9.58
C MET A 232 -11.41 -4.08 -9.55
N ALA A 233 -10.45 -4.47 -10.39
CA ALA A 233 -9.15 -3.80 -10.48
C ALA A 233 -9.27 -2.37 -11.03
N ILE A 234 -10.07 -2.15 -12.08
CA ILE A 234 -10.35 -0.81 -12.62
C ILE A 234 -11.04 0.06 -11.57
N PHE A 235 -12.07 -0.46 -10.90
CA PHE A 235 -12.77 0.25 -9.83
C PHE A 235 -11.83 0.62 -8.68
N SER A 236 -10.98 -0.31 -8.25
CA SER A 236 -10.02 -0.05 -7.17
C SER A 236 -8.96 0.98 -7.57
N GLY A 237 -8.44 0.89 -8.80
CA GLY A 237 -7.50 1.88 -9.34
C GLY A 237 -8.10 3.29 -9.38
N PHE A 238 -9.38 3.40 -9.72
CA PHE A 238 -10.09 4.69 -9.70
C PHE A 238 -10.15 5.28 -8.28
N LEU A 239 -10.55 4.46 -7.30
CA LEU A 239 -10.60 4.88 -5.89
C LEU A 239 -9.21 5.27 -5.35
N TYR A 240 -8.18 4.49 -5.69
CA TYR A 240 -6.80 4.82 -5.33
C TYR A 240 -6.38 6.16 -5.93
N GLY A 241 -6.74 6.45 -7.18
CA GLY A 241 -6.42 7.71 -7.85
C GLY A 241 -6.95 8.95 -7.13
N PHE A 242 -8.11 8.84 -6.48
CA PHE A 242 -8.72 9.92 -5.70
C PHE A 242 -8.28 9.96 -4.23
N THR A 243 -7.44 9.03 -3.77
CA THR A 243 -7.06 8.92 -2.36
C THR A 243 -6.43 10.21 -1.80
N PHE A 244 -5.64 10.92 -2.61
CA PHE A 244 -4.98 12.15 -2.16
C PHE A 244 -5.76 13.43 -2.47
N THR A 245 -6.78 13.36 -3.32
CA THR A 245 -7.57 14.54 -3.75
C THR A 245 -8.16 15.34 -2.59
N PRO A 246 -8.76 14.72 -1.55
CA PRO A 246 -9.32 15.49 -0.43
C PRO A 246 -8.26 16.25 0.38
N ALA A 247 -7.02 15.73 0.47
CA ALA A 247 -5.92 16.45 1.12
C ALA A 247 -5.47 17.65 0.26
N LEU A 248 -5.30 17.45 -1.05
CA LEU A 248 -4.95 18.51 -1.98
C LEU A 248 -5.99 19.64 -2.01
N TYR A 249 -7.27 19.27 -1.99
CA TYR A 249 -8.35 20.24 -1.92
C TYR A 249 -8.24 21.15 -0.69
N VAL A 250 -7.91 20.59 0.48
CA VAL A 250 -7.70 21.40 1.69
C VAL A 250 -6.48 22.30 1.55
N GLN A 251 -5.37 21.78 1.01
CA GLN A 251 -4.15 22.57 0.78
C GLN A 251 -4.41 23.78 -0.13
N ASP A 252 -5.23 23.62 -1.17
CA ASP A 252 -5.48 24.65 -2.16
C ASP A 252 -6.58 25.66 -1.75
N ASN A 253 -7.62 25.21 -1.05
CA ASN A 253 -8.84 26.00 -0.86
C ASN A 253 -9.04 26.56 0.55
N TYR A 254 -8.37 26.01 1.57
CA TYR A 254 -8.62 26.42 2.96
C TYR A 254 -7.64 27.52 3.38
N GLN A 255 -8.17 28.62 3.93
CA GLN A 255 -7.35 29.69 4.50
C GLN A 255 -6.55 29.17 5.71
N ASN A 256 -5.25 29.48 5.76
CA ASN A 256 -4.28 29.03 6.77
C ASN A 256 -4.06 27.50 6.81
N ALA A 257 -4.38 26.78 5.75
CA ALA A 257 -4.04 25.37 5.62
C ALA A 257 -2.55 25.19 5.34
N SER A 258 -1.94 24.20 6.01
CA SER A 258 -0.52 23.88 5.80
C SER A 258 -0.29 23.43 4.36
N GLN A 259 0.80 23.91 3.75
CA GLN A 259 1.21 23.43 2.43
C GLN A 259 2.04 22.13 2.53
N ASN A 260 2.41 21.72 3.74
CA ASN A 260 3.14 20.49 3.94
C ASN A 260 2.19 19.28 3.94
N GLY A 261 2.30 18.42 2.92
CA GLY A 261 1.49 17.22 2.78
C GLY A 261 1.52 16.27 3.99
N LEU A 262 2.58 16.26 4.80
CA LEU A 262 2.68 15.41 6.01
C LEU A 262 1.62 15.74 7.07
N ASP A 263 1.12 16.98 7.09
CA ASP A 263 0.15 17.42 8.10
C ASP A 263 -1.23 16.76 7.90
N TYR A 264 -1.48 16.24 6.69
CA TYR A 264 -2.73 15.56 6.33
C TYR A 264 -2.65 14.04 6.43
N VAL A 265 -1.44 13.46 6.56
CA VAL A 265 -1.20 12.01 6.60
C VAL A 265 -1.98 11.34 7.74
N PHE A 266 -1.97 11.93 8.94
CA PHE A 266 -2.70 11.36 10.07
C PHE A 266 -4.22 11.34 9.85
N SER A 267 -4.75 12.39 9.23
CA SER A 267 -6.17 12.48 8.89
C SER A 267 -6.53 11.42 7.84
N LEU A 268 -5.70 11.27 6.80
CA LEU A 268 -5.84 10.21 5.80
C LEU A 268 -5.83 8.81 6.44
N TYR A 269 -4.85 8.52 7.29
CA TYR A 269 -4.69 7.19 7.90
C TYR A 269 -5.78 6.87 8.92
N THR A 270 -6.31 7.88 9.61
CA THR A 270 -7.50 7.74 10.44
C THR A 270 -8.70 7.33 9.59
N GLY A 271 -8.88 7.93 8.41
CA GLY A 271 -9.89 7.50 7.44
C GLY A 271 -9.72 6.04 6.98
N ILE A 272 -8.48 5.62 6.69
CA ILE A 272 -8.15 4.24 6.32
C ILE A 272 -8.58 3.26 7.42
N PHE A 273 -8.13 3.49 8.65
CA PHE A 273 -8.38 2.58 9.77
C PHE A 273 -9.85 2.55 10.18
N MET A 274 -10.51 3.70 10.30
CA MET A 274 -11.93 3.77 10.66
C MET A 274 -12.82 3.07 9.63
N SER A 275 -12.53 3.24 8.33
CA SER A 275 -13.26 2.54 7.27
C SER A 275 -13.04 1.03 7.37
N SER A 276 -11.81 0.58 7.63
CA SER A 276 -11.51 -0.83 7.84
C SER A 276 -12.22 -1.43 9.06
N ILE A 277 -12.36 -0.67 10.16
CA ILE A 277 -13.16 -1.11 11.32
C ILE A 277 -14.62 -1.31 10.93
N VAL A 278 -15.20 -0.35 10.18
CA VAL A 278 -16.60 -0.45 9.70
C VAL A 278 -16.77 -1.69 8.83
N TYR A 279 -15.88 -1.91 7.85
CA TYR A 279 -15.96 -3.10 6.99
C TYR A 279 -15.81 -4.39 7.75
N PHE A 280 -14.87 -4.48 8.69
CA PHE A 280 -14.69 -5.67 9.49
C PHE A 280 -15.88 -5.93 10.42
N THR A 281 -16.49 -4.87 10.95
CA THR A 281 -17.72 -4.96 11.76
C THR A 281 -18.89 -5.50 10.92
N LEU A 282 -19.12 -4.93 9.74
CA LEU A 282 -20.14 -5.42 8.80
C LEU A 282 -19.89 -6.88 8.41
N TYR A 283 -18.63 -7.24 8.17
CA TYR A 283 -18.24 -8.61 7.89
C TYR A 283 -18.55 -9.56 9.05
N CYS A 284 -18.25 -9.17 10.30
CA CYS A 284 -18.61 -9.94 11.48
C CYS A 284 -20.13 -10.10 11.60
N ILE A 285 -20.93 -9.07 11.31
CA ILE A 285 -22.40 -9.16 11.30
C ILE A 285 -22.87 -10.17 10.26
N VAL A 286 -22.39 -10.06 9.01
CA VAL A 286 -22.76 -10.96 7.90
C VAL A 286 -22.36 -12.42 8.20
N LYS A 287 -21.17 -12.62 8.78
CA LYS A 287 -20.66 -13.93 9.20
C LYS A 287 -21.23 -14.40 10.55
N LYS A 288 -22.22 -13.70 11.12
CA LYS A 288 -22.86 -14.06 12.40
C LYS A 288 -21.84 -14.27 13.54
N ASN A 289 -20.88 -13.35 13.63
CA ASN A 289 -19.76 -13.34 14.57
C ASN A 289 -18.83 -14.56 14.49
N LYS A 290 -18.71 -15.18 13.30
CA LYS A 290 -17.73 -16.21 12.98
C LYS A 290 -16.81 -15.77 11.83
N PRO A 291 -16.01 -14.69 12.01
CA PRO A 291 -15.11 -14.20 10.98
C PRO A 291 -13.95 -15.19 10.74
N GLN A 292 -13.42 -15.23 9.52
CA GLN A 292 -12.18 -15.94 9.25
C GLN A 292 -10.99 -15.14 9.77
N VAL A 293 -10.27 -15.69 10.75
CA VAL A 293 -9.12 -15.04 11.38
C VAL A 293 -7.91 -15.96 11.25
N PHE A 294 -6.81 -15.42 10.73
CA PHE A 294 -5.57 -16.16 10.51
C PHE A 294 -4.47 -15.58 11.41
N PRO A 295 -4.23 -16.11 12.62
CA PRO A 295 -3.30 -15.50 13.58
C PRO A 295 -1.86 -15.39 13.06
N ARG A 296 -1.42 -16.34 12.22
CA ARG A 296 -0.08 -16.34 11.63
C ARG A 296 0.20 -15.13 10.73
N VAL A 297 -0.84 -14.47 10.21
CA VAL A 297 -0.68 -13.28 9.34
C VAL A 297 -0.50 -11.98 10.11
N ILE A 298 -0.72 -11.96 11.44
CA ILE A 298 -0.76 -10.71 12.23
C ILE A 298 0.57 -9.96 12.13
N LEU A 299 1.69 -10.60 12.48
CA LEU A 299 3.00 -9.94 12.43
C LEU A 299 3.43 -9.56 11.01
N PRO A 300 3.31 -10.44 9.99
CA PRO A 300 3.50 -10.07 8.60
C PRO A 300 2.67 -8.85 8.14
N ALA A 301 1.40 -8.79 8.54
CA ALA A 301 0.50 -7.69 8.20
C ALA A 301 0.89 -6.38 8.88
N LEU A 302 1.35 -6.43 10.14
CA LEU A 302 1.88 -5.26 10.83
C LEU A 302 3.12 -4.71 10.10
N ILE A 303 4.07 -5.57 9.74
CA ILE A 303 5.28 -5.17 9.00
C ILE A 303 4.89 -4.56 7.65
N SER A 304 4.00 -5.21 6.91
CA SER A 304 3.48 -4.70 5.63
C SER A 304 2.86 -3.31 5.77
N GLY A 305 2.07 -3.09 6.82
CA GLY A 305 1.38 -1.81 7.05
C GLY A 305 2.32 -0.71 7.52
N TRP A 306 3.33 -1.02 8.34
CA TRP A 306 4.40 -0.07 8.66
C TRP A 306 5.19 0.33 7.42
N MET A 307 5.57 -0.64 6.59
CA MET A 307 6.27 -0.36 5.33
C MET A 307 5.43 0.56 4.43
N TRP A 308 4.13 0.27 4.25
CA TRP A 308 3.25 1.10 3.45
C TRP A 308 3.08 2.51 4.05
N GLY A 309 2.87 2.62 5.36
CA GLY A 309 2.72 3.91 6.05
C GLY A 309 3.96 4.79 5.94
N ILE A 310 5.15 4.19 6.11
CA ILE A 310 6.42 4.92 5.97
C ILE A 310 6.64 5.31 4.51
N ALA A 311 6.35 4.42 3.57
CA ALA A 311 6.49 4.69 2.14
C ALA A 311 5.61 5.86 1.71
N ASN A 312 4.34 5.86 2.12
CA ASN A 312 3.38 6.89 1.77
C ASN A 312 3.72 8.23 2.45
N SER A 313 4.16 8.22 3.71
CA SER A 313 4.65 9.45 4.37
C SER A 313 5.88 10.02 3.66
N SER A 314 6.83 9.16 3.27
CA SER A 314 8.02 9.55 2.50
C SER A 314 7.65 10.09 1.11
N PHE A 315 6.60 9.55 0.48
CA PHE A 315 6.07 10.06 -0.78
C PHE A 315 5.49 11.47 -0.65
N PHE A 316 4.74 11.76 0.42
CA PHE A 316 4.25 13.11 0.69
C PHE A 316 5.41 14.10 0.87
N LEU A 317 6.45 13.71 1.62
CA LEU A 317 7.64 14.52 1.80
C LEU A 317 8.39 14.77 0.49
N ALA A 318 8.58 13.72 -0.32
CA ALA A 318 9.20 13.84 -1.64
C ALA A 318 8.39 14.74 -2.57
N SER A 319 7.06 14.65 -2.52
CA SER A 319 6.16 15.43 -3.37
C SER A 319 6.18 16.91 -3.01
N ASN A 320 6.41 17.27 -1.74
CA ASN A 320 6.62 18.67 -1.37
C ASN A 320 7.93 19.24 -1.94
N SER A 321 9.00 18.44 -2.02
CA SER A 321 10.32 18.90 -2.51
C SER A 321 10.48 18.84 -4.04
N LEU A 322 9.94 17.82 -4.69
CA LEU A 322 10.15 17.53 -6.12
C LEU A 322 8.90 17.80 -6.98
N THR A 323 7.77 18.14 -6.37
CA THR A 323 6.40 18.17 -6.92
C THR A 323 5.89 16.82 -7.43
N GLN A 324 4.56 16.73 -7.52
CA GLN A 324 3.82 15.56 -7.91
C GLN A 324 4.12 15.10 -9.34
N ALA A 325 4.32 16.04 -10.26
CA ALA A 325 4.70 15.74 -11.65
C ALA A 325 5.97 14.87 -11.77
N ILE A 326 6.91 14.98 -10.81
CA ILE A 326 8.14 14.17 -10.78
C ILE A 326 7.92 12.88 -9.98
N THR A 327 7.26 12.97 -8.83
CA THR A 327 7.16 11.84 -7.89
C THR A 327 6.18 10.75 -8.33
N PHE A 328 5.05 11.10 -8.94
CA PHE A 328 4.01 10.12 -9.34
C PHE A 328 4.50 9.07 -10.36
N PRO A 329 5.17 9.44 -11.47
CA PRO A 329 5.72 8.45 -12.39
C PRO A 329 6.71 7.49 -11.72
N ILE A 330 7.57 8.00 -10.83
CA ILE A 330 8.58 7.20 -10.14
C ILE A 330 7.92 6.26 -9.12
N VAL A 331 6.95 6.74 -8.32
CA VAL A 331 6.22 5.90 -7.36
C VAL A 331 5.27 4.91 -8.01
N SER A 332 4.76 5.20 -9.21
CA SER A 332 3.89 4.24 -9.93
C SER A 332 4.67 3.08 -10.56
N SER A 333 5.92 3.31 -10.96
CA SER A 333 6.72 2.34 -11.72
C SER A 333 7.84 1.70 -10.92
N GLY A 334 8.48 2.45 -10.03
CA GLY A 334 9.58 2.01 -9.19
C GLY A 334 9.25 0.80 -8.31
N PRO A 335 8.11 0.77 -7.58
CA PRO A 335 7.72 -0.37 -6.76
C PRO A 335 7.62 -1.67 -7.55
N SER A 336 7.11 -1.62 -8.79
CA SER A 336 7.03 -2.78 -9.67
C SER A 336 8.41 -3.33 -10.03
N ALA A 337 9.39 -2.44 -10.25
CA ALA A 337 10.77 -2.84 -10.47
C ALA A 337 11.39 -3.51 -9.23
N ILE A 338 11.19 -2.94 -8.04
CA ILE A 338 11.68 -3.54 -6.78
C ILE A 338 11.02 -4.90 -6.52
N SER A 339 9.71 -5.02 -6.69
CA SER A 339 8.99 -6.29 -6.60
C SER A 339 9.57 -7.35 -7.55
N ALA A 340 9.89 -6.95 -8.78
CA ALA A 340 10.52 -7.85 -9.75
C ALA A 340 11.93 -8.28 -9.32
N LEU A 341 12.74 -7.37 -8.76
CA LEU A 341 14.07 -7.72 -8.23
C LEU A 341 13.97 -8.75 -7.10
N TRP A 342 12.99 -8.63 -6.21
CA TRP A 342 12.73 -9.66 -5.19
C TRP A 342 12.31 -10.99 -5.81
N GLY A 343 11.48 -10.96 -6.86
CA GLY A 343 11.13 -12.14 -7.65
C GLY A 343 12.33 -12.84 -8.28
N ILE A 344 13.36 -12.09 -8.70
CA ILE A 344 14.60 -12.65 -9.27
C ILE A 344 15.54 -13.18 -8.18
N PHE A 345 15.88 -12.35 -7.20
CA PHE A 345 16.99 -12.64 -6.28
C PHE A 345 16.58 -13.45 -5.06
N LEU A 346 15.39 -13.17 -4.49
CA LEU A 346 14.96 -13.77 -3.24
C LEU A 346 14.13 -15.03 -3.49
N PHE A 347 13.08 -14.91 -4.31
CA PHE A 347 12.19 -16.05 -4.59
C PHE A 347 12.64 -16.90 -5.78
N LYS A 348 13.48 -16.35 -6.66
CA LYS A 348 13.92 -17.01 -7.89
C LYS A 348 12.75 -17.49 -8.77
N GLU A 349 11.61 -16.79 -8.73
CA GLU A 349 10.39 -17.11 -9.50
C GLU A 349 10.44 -16.58 -10.93
N ILE A 350 11.29 -15.58 -11.18
CA ILE A 350 11.48 -14.99 -12.51
C ILE A 350 12.78 -15.53 -13.07
N LYS A 351 12.67 -16.50 -13.96
CA LYS A 351 13.79 -17.13 -14.66
C LYS A 351 13.71 -16.89 -16.17
N GLY A 352 14.86 -17.01 -16.84
CA GLY A 352 14.95 -17.00 -18.30
C GLY A 352 15.26 -15.63 -18.91
N ARG A 353 16.05 -15.67 -19.99
CA ARG A 353 16.56 -14.47 -20.68
C ARG A 353 15.44 -13.58 -21.25
N GLN A 354 14.35 -14.20 -21.71
CA GLN A 354 13.19 -13.46 -22.24
C GLN A 354 12.49 -12.64 -21.15
N ASN A 355 12.23 -13.22 -19.98
CA ASN A 355 11.66 -12.50 -18.84
C ASN A 355 12.57 -11.36 -18.35
N PHE A 356 13.89 -11.57 -18.31
CA PHE A 356 14.83 -10.50 -17.99
C PHE A 356 14.84 -9.38 -19.02
N MET A 357 14.74 -9.69 -20.31
CA MET A 357 14.64 -8.67 -21.36
C MET A 357 13.34 -7.87 -21.24
N VAL A 358 12.21 -8.53 -21.00
CA VAL A 358 10.91 -7.87 -20.79
C VAL A 358 10.96 -6.94 -19.58
N LEU A 359 11.54 -7.39 -18.46
CA LEU A 359 11.75 -6.56 -17.27
C LEU A 359 12.64 -5.35 -17.53
N ALA A 360 13.75 -5.55 -18.24
CA ALA A 360 14.67 -4.46 -18.59
C ALA A 360 13.99 -3.43 -19.50
N CYS A 361 13.19 -3.87 -20.46
CA CYS A 361 12.36 -2.99 -21.30
C CYS A 361 11.36 -2.22 -20.45
N GLY A 362 10.56 -2.90 -19.60
CA GLY A 362 9.61 -2.26 -18.71
C GLY A 362 10.25 -1.19 -17.81
N PHE A 363 11.40 -1.51 -17.22
CA PHE A 363 12.17 -0.56 -16.41
C PHE A 363 12.68 0.63 -17.22
N THR A 364 13.14 0.39 -18.46
CA THR A 364 13.60 1.47 -19.34
C THR A 364 12.47 2.45 -19.68
N PHE A 365 11.28 1.94 -20.02
CA PHE A 365 10.10 2.78 -20.27
C PHE A 365 9.67 3.55 -19.03
N ALA A 366 9.75 2.94 -17.83
CA ALA A 366 9.47 3.61 -16.56
C ALA A 366 10.41 4.78 -16.28
N VAL A 367 11.72 4.56 -16.45
CA VAL A 367 12.76 5.58 -16.25
C VAL A 367 12.60 6.71 -17.26
N ILE A 368 12.43 6.39 -18.54
CA ILE A 368 12.22 7.39 -19.58
C ILE A 368 10.96 8.20 -19.29
N GLY A 369 9.83 7.55 -18.99
CA GLY A 369 8.58 8.24 -18.66
C GLY A 369 8.73 9.18 -17.48
N SER A 370 9.43 8.74 -16.42
CA SER A 370 9.71 9.56 -15.24
C SER A 370 10.60 10.76 -15.53
N VAL A 371 11.65 10.58 -16.34
CA VAL A 371 12.56 11.65 -16.76
C VAL A 371 11.84 12.67 -17.64
N LEU A 372 11.02 12.23 -18.59
CA LEU A 372 10.25 13.11 -19.48
C LEU A 372 9.23 13.94 -18.68
N CYS A 373 8.49 13.33 -17.75
CA CYS A 373 7.63 14.06 -16.83
C CYS A 373 8.43 15.05 -15.96
N GLY A 374 9.62 14.66 -15.51
CA GLY A 374 10.51 15.52 -14.73
C GLY A 374 11.01 16.75 -15.48
N ILE A 375 11.39 16.59 -16.75
CA ILE A 375 11.88 17.67 -17.61
C ILE A 375 10.73 18.52 -18.17
N SER A 376 9.50 18.00 -18.20
CA SER A 376 8.32 18.74 -18.70
C SER A 376 7.92 19.96 -17.88
N LYS A 377 8.58 20.16 -16.74
CA LYS A 377 8.23 21.14 -15.73
C LYS A 377 8.48 22.57 -16.14
#